data_AF-A0A9E1VNS6-F1
#
_entry.id   AF-A0A9E1VNS6-F1
#
_cell.length_a   1.000
_cell.length_b   1.000
_cell.length_c   1.000
_cell.angle_alpha   90.00
_cell.angle_beta   90.00
_cell.angle_gamma   90.00
#
_symmetry.space_group_name_H-M   'P 1'
#
loop_
_entity.id
_entity.type
_entity.pdbx_description
1 polymer ?
#
loop_
_entity_poly.entity_id
_entity_poly.type
_entity_poly.pdbx_seq_one_letter_code
_entity_poly.pdbx_strand_id
1 'polypeptide(L)'
;MMTSIINGALPLIMTAYLFYFRRDRSLNNLLLMIVFLSYLAFATNYETYGLDFDLYRYLHKFIGMLAVAGLAHHLFKNNLTTLNNSVFYLLLMFLLVIGVSYFGNDLYMPYYFHYARNFLFISLLVLFIYLKLDTNKKVDELLQFIVGLILILSIFSIIEFASSMFQTNLRVHLFYSNPNYLAIALMLGFSILLFFKTEFKIMKLGLVTSAIFITQSDAVIVGIVILLLLYAFKNRG
;
A
#
# COMPACT_ATOMS: atom_id res chain seq x y z
N MET A 1 -23.74 -12.95 -0.02
CA MET A 1 -24.30 -12.15 -1.14
C MET A 1 -23.96 -10.67 -0.98
N MET A 2 -24.24 -10.04 0.17
CA MET A 2 -23.84 -8.63 0.41
C MET A 2 -22.30 -8.45 0.42
N THR A 3 -21.58 -9.34 1.10
CA THR A 3 -20.11 -9.34 1.20
C THR A 3 -19.41 -9.50 -0.16
N SER A 4 -19.91 -10.39 -1.02
CA SER A 4 -19.38 -10.57 -2.38
C SER A 4 -19.61 -9.35 -3.28
N ILE A 5 -20.73 -8.64 -3.10
CA ILE A 5 -20.99 -7.39 -3.84
C ILE A 5 -20.05 -6.27 -3.36
N ILE A 6 -19.85 -6.17 -2.04
CA ILE A 6 -18.90 -5.21 -1.44
C ILE A 6 -17.49 -5.46 -1.98
N ASN A 7 -17.03 -6.71 -1.92
CA ASN A 7 -15.68 -7.08 -2.36
C ASN A 7 -15.45 -6.85 -3.85
N GLY A 8 -16.44 -7.18 -4.68
CA GLY A 8 -16.36 -6.96 -6.13
C GLY A 8 -16.42 -5.49 -6.53
N ALA A 9 -17.16 -4.65 -5.80
CA ALA A 9 -17.33 -3.23 -6.12
C ALA A 9 -16.20 -2.33 -5.57
N LEU A 10 -15.56 -2.72 -4.47
CA LEU A 10 -14.61 -1.87 -3.75
C LEU A 10 -13.39 -1.44 -4.60
N PRO A 11 -12.75 -2.31 -5.40
CA PRO A 11 -11.68 -1.88 -6.32
C PRO A 11 -12.15 -0.85 -7.36
N LEU A 12 -13.41 -0.95 -7.83
CA LEU A 12 -14.01 0.02 -8.74
C LEU A 12 -14.26 1.36 -8.05
N ILE A 13 -14.76 1.34 -6.81
CA ILE A 13 -14.97 2.55 -5.99
C ILE A 13 -13.64 3.26 -5.72
N MET A 14 -12.60 2.51 -5.36
CA MET A 14 -11.25 3.07 -5.14
C MET A 14 -10.65 3.63 -6.44
N THR A 15 -10.93 3.00 -7.58
CA THR A 15 -10.54 3.51 -8.91
C THR A 15 -11.30 4.79 -9.27
N ALA A 16 -12.62 4.85 -9.02
CA ALA A 16 -13.41 6.06 -9.20
C ALA A 16 -12.91 7.20 -8.29
N TYR A 17 -12.52 6.87 -7.06
CA TYR A 17 -11.91 7.83 -6.14
C TYR A 17 -10.59 8.40 -6.68
N LEU A 18 -9.74 7.60 -7.33
CA LEU A 18 -8.54 8.11 -8.01
C LEU A 18 -8.88 9.20 -9.03
N PHE A 19 -9.88 8.97 -9.89
CA PHE A 19 -10.26 9.96 -10.89
C PHE A 19 -10.89 11.21 -10.27
N TYR A 20 -11.73 11.04 -9.25
CA TYR A 20 -12.27 12.16 -8.47
C TYR A 20 -11.15 12.98 -7.83
N PHE A 21 -10.23 12.33 -7.12
CA PHE A 21 -9.10 13.00 -6.46
C PHE A 21 -8.23 13.76 -7.45
N ARG A 22 -7.98 13.18 -8.63
CA ARG A 22 -7.12 13.79 -9.65
C ARG A 22 -7.73 15.00 -10.36
N ARG A 23 -9.05 15.17 -10.31
CA ARG A 23 -9.73 16.32 -10.92
C ARG A 23 -9.21 17.64 -10.35
N ASP A 24 -9.02 17.68 -9.03
CA ASP A 24 -8.63 18.90 -8.31
C ASP A 24 -7.16 18.88 -7.86
N ARG A 25 -6.46 17.75 -8.01
CA ARG A 25 -5.08 17.53 -7.55
C ARG A 25 -4.27 16.73 -8.56
N SER A 26 -3.29 17.37 -9.20
CA SER A 26 -2.58 16.79 -10.33
C SER A 26 -1.06 16.89 -10.24
N LEU A 27 -0.51 17.21 -9.06
CA LEU A 27 0.94 17.37 -8.88
C LEU A 27 1.68 16.04 -9.10
N ASN A 28 1.10 14.93 -8.65
CA ASN A 28 1.63 13.59 -8.87
C ASN A 28 1.28 13.03 -10.23
N ASN A 29 2.22 12.28 -10.79
CA ASN A 29 1.99 11.50 -12.00
C ASN A 29 0.92 10.42 -11.74
N LEU A 30 0.01 10.22 -12.70
CA LEU A 30 -1.02 9.17 -12.64
C LEU A 30 -0.44 7.79 -12.33
N LEU A 31 0.67 7.41 -12.97
CA LEU A 31 1.30 6.10 -12.78
C LEU A 31 1.75 5.91 -11.34
N LEU A 32 2.27 6.94 -10.68
CA LEU A 32 2.63 6.89 -9.26
C LEU A 32 1.40 6.62 -8.39
N MET A 33 0.30 7.33 -8.64
CA MET A 33 -0.95 7.15 -7.89
C MET A 33 -1.56 5.76 -8.12
N ILE A 34 -1.50 5.26 -9.37
CA ILE A 34 -1.96 3.92 -9.73
C ILE A 34 -1.12 2.84 -9.04
N VAL A 35 0.19 3.03 -8.82
CA VAL A 35 1.02 2.08 -8.05
C VAL A 35 0.48 1.88 -6.63
N PHE A 36 0.12 2.96 -5.93
CA PHE A 36 -0.44 2.87 -4.57
C PHE A 36 -1.86 2.30 -4.55
N LEU A 37 -2.72 2.72 -5.49
CA LEU A 37 -4.05 2.11 -5.67
C LEU A 37 -3.93 0.60 -5.92
N SER A 38 -3.01 0.21 -6.81
CA SER A 38 -2.76 -1.16 -7.19
C SER A 38 -2.31 -2.01 -6.01
N TYR A 39 -1.43 -1.48 -5.15
CA TYR A 39 -1.00 -2.17 -3.94
C TYR A 39 -2.14 -2.36 -2.93
N LEU A 40 -3.00 -1.34 -2.76
CA LEU A 40 -4.11 -1.38 -1.80
C LEU A 40 -5.36 -2.12 -2.28
N ALA A 41 -5.58 -2.24 -3.60
CA ALA A 41 -6.82 -2.79 -4.16
C ALA A 41 -6.62 -4.05 -5.03
N PHE A 42 -5.55 -4.12 -5.83
CA PHE A 42 -5.38 -5.17 -6.83
C PHE A 42 -4.42 -6.28 -6.41
N ALA A 43 -3.45 -5.97 -5.56
CA ALA A 43 -2.44 -6.94 -5.12
C ALA A 43 -3.02 -8.12 -4.32
N THR A 44 -4.13 -7.88 -3.63
CA THR A 44 -4.72 -8.80 -2.65
C THR A 44 -6.06 -9.40 -3.08
N ASN A 45 -6.63 -8.90 -4.19
CA ASN A 45 -7.90 -9.39 -4.70
C ASN A 45 -7.68 -10.58 -5.66
N TYR A 46 -8.11 -11.76 -5.22
CA TYR A 46 -8.07 -13.01 -5.97
C TYR A 46 -9.39 -13.35 -6.66
N GLU A 47 -10.34 -12.42 -6.71
CA GLU A 47 -11.59 -12.65 -7.43
C GLU A 47 -11.31 -12.76 -8.92
N THR A 48 -11.76 -13.88 -9.48
CA THR A 48 -11.62 -14.16 -10.90
C THR A 48 -12.79 -13.58 -11.72
N TYR A 49 -13.85 -13.06 -11.09
CA TYR A 49 -15.07 -12.57 -11.76
C TYR A 49 -15.66 -13.57 -12.78
N GLY A 50 -15.48 -14.87 -12.55
CA GLY A 50 -15.90 -15.92 -13.49
C GLY A 50 -14.98 -16.12 -14.69
N LEU A 51 -13.80 -15.49 -14.70
CA LEU A 51 -12.71 -15.72 -15.66
C LEU A 51 -11.82 -16.86 -15.17
N ASP A 52 -11.11 -17.55 -16.08
CA ASP A 52 -10.16 -18.60 -15.72
C ASP A 52 -8.80 -18.06 -15.24
N PHE A 53 -8.70 -16.77 -14.93
CA PHE A 53 -7.45 -16.12 -14.53
C PHE A 53 -7.66 -14.98 -13.53
N ASP A 54 -6.64 -14.76 -12.69
CA ASP A 54 -6.61 -13.72 -11.65
C ASP A 54 -6.44 -12.30 -12.24
N LEU A 55 -7.53 -11.70 -12.76
CA LEU A 55 -7.49 -10.40 -13.45
C LEU A 55 -6.71 -9.32 -12.69
N TYR A 56 -7.02 -9.09 -11.42
CA TYR A 56 -6.37 -8.04 -10.63
C TYR A 56 -4.90 -8.31 -10.34
N ARG A 57 -4.51 -9.57 -10.21
CA ARG A 57 -3.11 -9.94 -10.02
C ARG A 57 -2.29 -9.63 -11.26
N TYR A 58 -2.83 -9.91 -12.45
CA TYR A 58 -2.17 -9.53 -13.70
C TYR A 58 -2.14 -8.01 -13.90
N LEU A 59 -3.23 -7.32 -13.57
CA LEU A 59 -3.28 -5.87 -13.60
C LEU A 59 -2.22 -5.24 -12.66
N HIS A 60 -2.09 -5.77 -11.44
CA HIS A 60 -1.10 -5.33 -10.46
C HIS A 60 0.33 -5.48 -11.00
N LYS A 61 0.66 -6.66 -11.55
CA LYS A 61 1.95 -6.92 -12.19
C LYS A 61 2.20 -5.99 -13.38
N PHE A 62 1.19 -5.78 -14.22
CA PHE A 62 1.29 -4.90 -15.39
C PHE A 62 1.59 -3.46 -14.99
N ILE A 63 0.88 -2.93 -13.98
CA ILE A 63 1.15 -1.60 -13.42
C ILE A 63 2.60 -1.48 -12.91
N GLY A 64 3.08 -2.51 -12.21
CA GLY A 64 4.48 -2.54 -11.76
C GLY A 64 5.48 -2.54 -12.92
N MET A 65 5.22 -3.30 -13.98
CA MET A 65 6.06 -3.29 -15.18
C MET A 65 6.07 -1.92 -15.86
N LEU A 66 4.92 -1.24 -15.95
CA LEU A 66 4.84 0.12 -16.47
C LEU A 66 5.65 1.11 -15.61
N ALA A 67 5.64 0.97 -14.29
CA ALA A 67 6.46 1.79 -13.39
C ALA A 67 7.96 1.59 -13.64
N VAL A 68 8.41 0.34 -13.81
CA VAL A 68 9.81 0.01 -14.13
C VAL A 68 10.19 0.53 -15.53
N ALA A 69 9.33 0.38 -16.53
CA ALA A 69 9.56 0.95 -17.86
C ALA A 69 9.63 2.50 -17.81
N GLY A 70 8.76 3.12 -17.00
CA GLY A 70 8.77 4.56 -16.76
C GLY A 70 10.04 5.05 -16.05
N LEU A 71 10.59 4.24 -15.14
CA LEU A 71 11.91 4.48 -14.53
C LEU A 71 13.01 4.41 -15.59
N ALA A 72 13.06 3.34 -16.38
CA ALA A 72 14.06 3.19 -17.43
C ALA A 72 14.03 4.39 -18.39
N HIS A 73 12.84 4.77 -18.87
CA HIS A 73 12.67 5.96 -19.72
C HIS A 73 13.17 7.25 -19.04
N HIS A 74 12.89 7.44 -17.75
CA HIS A 74 13.37 8.61 -17.00
C HIS A 74 14.89 8.66 -16.90
N LEU A 75 15.54 7.52 -16.62
CA LEU A 75 17.01 7.42 -16.53
C LEU A 75 17.67 7.66 -17.90
N PHE A 76 17.09 7.14 -18.98
CA PHE A 76 17.59 7.40 -20.33
C PHE A 76 17.49 8.89 -20.70
N LYS A 77 16.41 9.57 -20.30
CA LYS A 77 16.21 10.99 -20.63
C LYS A 77 17.10 11.93 -19.81
N ASN A 78 17.36 11.60 -18.55
CA ASN A 78 17.99 12.51 -17.59
C ASN A 78 19.45 12.15 -17.23
N ASN A 79 20.05 11.22 -17.99
CA ASN A 79 21.35 10.61 -17.72
C ASN A 79 21.43 9.84 -16.39
N LEU A 80 22.43 8.96 -16.29
CA LEU A 80 22.69 8.12 -15.11
C LEU A 80 23.14 8.92 -13.88
N THR A 81 23.42 10.22 -14.01
CA THR A 81 23.76 11.10 -12.89
C THR A 81 22.64 11.20 -11.87
N THR A 82 21.38 11.00 -12.27
CA THR A 82 20.22 10.92 -11.39
C THR A 82 20.29 9.78 -10.36
N LEU A 83 21.10 8.74 -10.63
CA LEU A 83 21.33 7.63 -9.71
C LEU A 83 22.32 7.96 -8.58
N ASN A 84 23.02 9.09 -8.65
CA ASN A 84 23.95 9.50 -7.61
C ASN A 84 23.21 10.12 -6.41
N ASN A 85 22.50 9.28 -5.66
CA ASN A 85 21.74 9.67 -4.47
C ASN A 85 21.74 8.55 -3.43
N SER A 86 21.54 8.93 -2.16
CA SER A 86 21.63 8.00 -1.02
C SER A 86 20.62 6.85 -1.10
N VAL A 87 19.44 7.08 -1.69
CA VAL A 87 18.40 6.05 -1.83
C VAL A 87 18.85 4.96 -2.79
N PHE A 88 19.44 5.33 -3.93
CA PHE A 88 20.02 4.38 -4.88
C PHE A 88 21.12 3.55 -4.24
N TYR A 89 22.07 4.17 -3.51
CA TYR A 89 23.14 3.45 -2.84
C TYR A 89 22.62 2.51 -1.73
N LEU A 90 21.60 2.92 -0.99
CA LEU A 90 20.95 2.06 0.01
C LEU A 90 20.28 0.85 -0.65
N LEU A 91 19.59 1.04 -1.78
CA LEU A 91 18.99 -0.05 -2.54
C LEU A 91 20.05 -0.99 -3.11
N LEU A 92 21.18 -0.46 -3.59
CA LEU A 92 22.30 -1.26 -4.07
C LEU A 92 22.92 -2.09 -2.93
N MET A 93 23.15 -1.48 -1.77
CA MET A 93 23.63 -2.19 -0.57
C MET A 93 22.68 -3.29 -0.14
N PHE A 94 21.36 -3.01 -0.13
CA PHE A 94 20.34 -4.01 0.16
C PHE A 94 20.42 -5.19 -0.82
N LEU A 95 20.50 -4.94 -2.13
CA LEU A 95 20.62 -5.99 -3.14
C LEU A 95 21.94 -6.76 -3.05
N LEU A 96 23.04 -6.11 -2.65
CA LEU A 96 24.32 -6.77 -2.39
C LEU A 96 24.21 -7.73 -1.19
N VAL A 97 23.57 -7.30 -0.10
CA VAL A 97 23.33 -8.18 1.05
C VAL A 97 22.50 -9.40 0.65
N ILE A 98 21.42 -9.20 -0.12
CA ILE A 98 20.66 -10.33 -0.66
C ILE A 98 21.53 -11.22 -1.55
N GLY A 99 22.32 -10.63 -2.46
CA GLY A 99 23.21 -11.35 -3.38
C GLY A 99 24.26 -12.21 -2.69
N VAL A 100 24.84 -11.70 -1.60
CA VAL A 100 25.88 -12.38 -0.81
C VAL A 100 25.27 -13.35 0.20
N SER A 101 23.98 -13.22 0.54
CA SER A 101 23.31 -14.09 1.53
C SER A 101 23.33 -15.58 1.17
N TYR A 102 23.57 -15.93 -0.09
CA TYR A 102 23.76 -17.32 -0.51
C TYR A 102 25.08 -17.94 0.03
N PHE A 103 26.13 -17.16 0.21
CA PHE A 103 27.43 -17.70 0.63
C PHE A 103 27.37 -18.18 2.08
N GLY A 104 27.75 -19.44 2.30
CA GLY A 104 27.81 -20.05 3.63
C GLY A 104 26.44 -20.43 4.22
N ASN A 105 25.35 -20.30 3.45
CA ASN A 105 24.02 -20.72 3.88
C ASN A 105 23.49 -21.83 2.96
N ASP A 106 22.89 -22.86 3.55
CA ASP A 106 22.22 -23.94 2.82
C ASP A 106 20.85 -23.47 2.32
N LEU A 107 20.85 -22.64 1.28
CA LEU A 107 19.64 -22.10 0.68
C LEU A 107 19.13 -22.99 -0.47
N TYR A 108 17.81 -23.21 -0.49
CA TYR A 108 17.17 -23.81 -1.64
C TYR A 108 17.15 -22.83 -2.82
N MET A 109 18.02 -23.08 -3.80
CA MET A 109 18.31 -22.17 -4.91
C MET A 109 17.07 -21.69 -5.68
N PRO A 110 16.07 -22.54 -6.01
CA PRO A 110 14.87 -22.07 -6.71
C PRO A 110 14.10 -20.99 -5.94
N TYR A 111 14.03 -21.10 -4.61
CA TYR A 111 13.38 -20.08 -3.78
C TYR A 111 14.24 -18.83 -3.67
N TYR A 112 15.56 -18.98 -3.50
CA TYR A 112 16.48 -17.86 -3.48
C TYR A 112 16.34 -16.99 -4.74
N PHE A 113 16.38 -17.58 -5.94
CA PHE A 113 16.21 -16.84 -7.19
C PHE A 113 14.81 -16.25 -7.35
N HIS A 114 13.77 -16.89 -6.82
CA HIS A 114 12.43 -16.30 -6.79
C HIS A 114 12.40 -15.01 -5.96
N TYR A 115 12.91 -15.04 -4.73
CA TYR A 115 12.93 -13.88 -3.85
C TYR A 115 13.87 -12.78 -4.33
N ALA A 116 15.06 -13.12 -4.83
CA ALA A 116 16.01 -12.15 -5.37
C ALA A 116 15.41 -11.32 -6.51
N ARG A 117 14.65 -11.97 -7.42
CA ARG A 117 13.92 -11.27 -8.50
C ARG A 117 12.86 -10.31 -7.93
N ASN A 118 12.12 -10.72 -6.91
CA ASN A 118 11.13 -9.88 -6.26
C ASN A 118 11.78 -8.67 -5.56
N PHE A 119 12.90 -8.87 -4.87
CA PHE A 119 13.65 -7.80 -4.22
C PHE A 119 14.23 -6.80 -5.23
N LEU A 120 14.77 -7.28 -6.35
CA LEU A 120 15.20 -6.42 -7.45
C LEU A 120 14.04 -5.59 -7.98
N PHE A 121 12.91 -6.23 -8.26
CA PHE A 121 11.73 -5.55 -8.80
C PHE A 121 11.18 -4.48 -7.83
N ILE A 122 11.05 -4.81 -6.55
CA ILE A 122 10.61 -3.86 -5.52
C ILE A 122 11.62 -2.71 -5.38
N SER A 123 12.93 -2.98 -5.44
CA SER A 123 13.96 -1.94 -5.39
C SER A 123 13.83 -0.95 -6.54
N LEU A 124 13.59 -1.43 -7.76
CA LEU A 124 13.32 -0.58 -8.92
C LEU A 124 12.04 0.25 -8.73
N LEU A 125 10.99 -0.34 -8.16
CA LEU A 125 9.74 0.36 -7.90
C LEU A 125 9.91 1.45 -6.81
N VAL A 126 10.67 1.17 -5.75
CA VAL A 126 11.01 2.17 -4.72
C VAL A 126 11.82 3.32 -5.33
N LEU A 127 12.80 3.01 -6.19
CA LEU A 127 13.57 4.03 -6.89
C LEU A 127 12.69 4.88 -7.82
N PHE A 128 11.74 4.28 -8.53
CA PHE A 128 10.75 4.99 -9.33
C PHE A 128 9.93 5.97 -8.47
N ILE A 129 9.40 5.50 -7.33
CA ILE A 129 8.62 6.35 -6.41
C ILE A 129 9.47 7.53 -5.94
N TYR A 130 10.70 7.27 -5.47
CA TYR A 130 11.61 8.30 -4.98
C TYR A 130 11.88 9.38 -6.03
N LEU A 131 12.24 9.00 -7.26
CA LEU A 131 12.55 9.96 -8.32
C LEU A 131 11.33 10.75 -8.81
N LYS A 132 10.11 10.25 -8.59
CA LYS A 132 8.87 10.97 -8.93
C LYS A 132 8.37 11.88 -7.81
N LEU A 133 8.72 11.59 -6.56
CA LEU A 133 8.44 12.41 -5.38
C LEU A 133 9.55 13.44 -5.12
N ASP A 134 9.76 14.33 -6.09
CA ASP A 134 10.81 15.35 -6.06
C ASP A 134 10.54 16.56 -5.15
N THR A 135 9.30 16.71 -4.66
CA THR A 135 8.88 17.87 -3.87
C THR A 135 7.97 17.47 -2.71
N ASN A 136 8.06 18.19 -1.60
CA ASN A 136 7.21 17.97 -0.43
C ASN A 136 5.72 18.06 -0.78
N LYS A 137 5.32 18.95 -1.69
CA LYS A 137 3.94 19.08 -2.15
C LYS A 137 3.42 17.81 -2.82
N LYS A 138 4.25 17.11 -3.60
CA LYS A 138 3.89 15.81 -4.20
C LYS A 138 3.75 14.73 -3.14
N VAL A 139 4.65 14.71 -2.15
CA VAL A 139 4.54 13.80 -1.00
C VAL A 139 3.23 14.05 -0.26
N ASP A 140 2.92 15.30 0.07
CA ASP A 140 1.69 15.68 0.76
C ASP A 140 0.44 15.26 -0.01
N GLU A 141 0.40 15.50 -1.32
CA GLU A 141 -0.72 15.11 -2.18
C GLU A 141 -0.87 13.58 -2.23
N LEU A 142 0.23 12.83 -2.33
CA LEU A 142 0.20 11.36 -2.34
C LEU A 142 -0.28 10.81 -0.99
N LEU A 143 0.20 11.36 0.13
CA LEU A 143 -0.23 10.95 1.47
C LEU A 143 -1.73 11.22 1.67
N GLN A 144 -2.23 12.35 1.20
CA GLN A 144 -3.68 12.65 1.24
C GLN A 144 -4.49 11.66 0.41
N PHE A 145 -3.99 11.23 -0.75
CA PHE A 145 -4.62 10.20 -1.56
C PHE A 145 -4.67 8.85 -0.85
N ILE A 146 -3.55 8.41 -0.26
CA ILE A 146 -3.49 7.17 0.53
C ILE A 146 -4.49 7.23 1.68
N VAL A 147 -4.53 8.33 2.43
CA VAL A 147 -5.51 8.53 3.52
C VAL A 147 -6.94 8.39 3.00
N GLY A 148 -7.26 8.97 1.85
CA GLY A 148 -8.58 8.81 1.22
C GLY A 148 -8.94 7.36 0.94
N LEU A 149 -8.02 6.59 0.36
CA LEU A 149 -8.20 5.15 0.12
C LEU A 149 -8.41 4.38 1.44
N ILE A 150 -7.65 4.71 2.48
CA ILE A 150 -7.77 4.05 3.79
C ILE A 150 -9.11 4.40 4.47
N LEU A 151 -9.61 5.62 4.33
CA LEU A 151 -10.94 5.97 4.83
C LEU A 151 -12.04 5.18 4.12
N ILE A 152 -11.93 4.99 2.80
CA ILE A 152 -12.83 4.11 2.04
C ILE A 152 -12.77 2.69 2.60
N LEU A 153 -11.59 2.09 2.72
CA LEU A 153 -11.42 0.75 3.30
C LEU A 153 -12.01 0.66 4.72
N SER A 154 -11.83 1.69 5.54
CA SER A 154 -12.34 1.72 6.92
C SER A 154 -13.87 1.73 6.97
N ILE A 155 -14.52 2.54 6.13
CA ILE A 155 -15.99 2.58 6.02
C ILE A 155 -16.51 1.21 5.60
N PHE A 156 -15.94 0.62 4.55
CA PHE A 156 -16.38 -0.68 4.06
C PHE A 156 -16.10 -1.82 5.04
N SER A 157 -15.02 -1.75 5.81
CA SER A 157 -14.74 -2.72 6.88
C SER A 157 -15.83 -2.71 7.95
N ILE A 158 -16.30 -1.52 8.33
CA ILE A 158 -17.39 -1.37 9.31
C ILE A 158 -18.73 -1.83 8.72
N ILE A 159 -18.99 -1.56 7.44
CA ILE A 159 -20.20 -2.04 6.76
C ILE A 159 -20.19 -3.58 6.70
N GLU A 160 -19.07 -4.20 6.34
CA GLU A 160 -18.93 -5.65 6.31
C GLU A 160 -19.19 -6.24 7.70
N PHE A 161 -18.61 -5.66 8.75
CA PHE A 161 -18.85 -6.07 10.13
C PHE A 161 -20.33 -5.97 10.54
N ALA A 162 -20.97 -4.83 10.26
CA ALA A 162 -22.37 -4.62 10.58
C ALA A 162 -23.27 -5.62 9.84
N SER A 163 -22.93 -5.93 8.58
CA SER A 163 -23.67 -6.91 7.77
C SER A 163 -23.48 -8.35 8.21
N SER A 164 -22.38 -8.66 8.91
CA SER A 164 -22.02 -9.99 9.41
C SER A 164 -22.28 -10.17 10.91
N MET A 165 -22.91 -9.18 11.57
CA MET A 165 -23.11 -9.14 13.03
C MET A 165 -23.89 -10.35 13.60
N PHE A 166 -24.68 -11.05 12.78
CA PHE A 166 -25.43 -12.25 13.16
C PHE A 166 -24.69 -13.56 12.90
N GLN A 167 -23.47 -13.51 12.37
CA GLN A 167 -22.62 -14.67 12.12
C GLN A 167 -21.50 -14.71 13.18
N THR A 168 -21.40 -15.82 13.90
CA THR A 168 -20.41 -15.99 14.97
C THR A 168 -18.98 -16.05 14.40
N ASN A 169 -18.06 -15.29 15.01
CA ASN A 169 -16.60 -15.30 14.76
C ASN A 169 -16.13 -14.88 13.35
N LEU A 170 -16.57 -13.72 12.85
CA LEU A 170 -16.01 -13.18 11.61
C LEU A 170 -15.03 -12.03 11.84
N ARG A 171 -13.77 -12.30 11.51
CA ARG A 171 -12.75 -11.28 11.28
C ARG A 171 -12.98 -10.66 9.90
N VAL A 172 -13.09 -9.35 9.85
CA VAL A 172 -13.28 -8.61 8.59
C VAL A 172 -12.00 -8.64 7.77
N HIS A 173 -12.13 -8.99 6.50
CA HIS A 173 -11.02 -9.06 5.56
C HIS A 173 -11.30 -8.33 4.23
N LEU A 174 -12.53 -7.88 3.96
CA LEU A 174 -12.92 -7.32 2.66
C LEU A 174 -12.47 -8.26 1.53
N PHE A 175 -11.84 -7.72 0.49
CA PHE A 175 -11.26 -8.49 -0.62
C PHE A 175 -9.84 -9.00 -0.34
N TYR A 176 -9.29 -8.80 0.88
CA TYR A 176 -7.96 -9.31 1.22
C TYR A 176 -8.01 -10.79 1.54
N SER A 177 -6.99 -11.54 1.14
CA SER A 177 -6.87 -12.97 1.48
C SER A 177 -6.68 -13.25 2.98
N ASN A 178 -6.30 -12.23 3.77
CA ASN A 178 -6.11 -12.35 5.20
C ASN A 178 -6.47 -11.04 5.91
N PRO A 179 -7.24 -11.08 7.03
CA PRO A 179 -7.57 -9.89 7.82
C PRO A 179 -6.33 -9.14 8.33
N ASN A 180 -5.20 -9.82 8.55
CA ASN A 180 -3.94 -9.17 8.92
C ASN A 180 -3.38 -8.26 7.82
N TYR A 181 -3.60 -8.58 6.54
CA TYR A 181 -3.16 -7.74 5.44
C TYR A 181 -3.98 -6.45 5.34
N LEU A 182 -5.31 -6.56 5.55
CA LEU A 182 -6.18 -5.40 5.70
C LEU A 182 -5.72 -4.53 6.88
N ALA A 183 -5.44 -5.16 8.04
CA ALA A 183 -4.97 -4.44 9.23
C ALA A 183 -3.67 -3.67 8.96
N ILE A 184 -2.70 -4.27 8.26
CA ILE A 184 -1.43 -3.61 7.89
C ILE A 184 -1.70 -2.42 6.96
N ALA A 185 -2.58 -2.56 5.97
CA ALA A 185 -2.97 -1.47 5.08
C ALA A 185 -3.62 -0.31 5.87
N LEU A 186 -4.55 -0.62 6.77
CA LEU A 186 -5.19 0.37 7.64
C LEU A 186 -4.17 1.05 8.58
N MET A 187 -3.20 0.30 9.11
CA MET A 187 -2.12 0.83 9.97
C MET A 187 -1.28 1.87 9.23
N LEU A 188 -0.99 1.65 7.93
CA LEU A 188 -0.30 2.64 7.11
C LEU A 188 -1.07 3.97 7.11
N GLY A 189 -2.37 3.95 6.81
CA GLY A 189 -3.18 5.18 6.83
C GLY A 189 -3.36 5.77 8.23
N PHE A 190 -3.45 4.94 9.27
CA PHE A 190 -3.46 5.40 10.65
C PHE A 190 -2.18 6.18 10.99
N SER A 191 -1.01 5.63 10.63
CA SER A 191 0.27 6.30 10.87
C SER A 191 0.35 7.65 10.16
N ILE A 192 -0.12 7.73 8.92
CA ILE A 192 -0.18 8.99 8.16
C ILE A 192 -1.12 9.97 8.86
N LEU A 193 -2.37 9.57 9.12
CA LEU A 193 -3.37 10.41 9.81
C LEU A 193 -2.89 10.91 11.17
N LEU A 194 -2.16 10.08 11.91
CA LEU A 194 -1.65 10.43 13.24
C LEU A 194 -0.63 11.57 13.17
N PHE A 195 0.23 11.62 12.15
CA PHE A 195 1.25 12.67 12.03
C PHE A 195 0.87 13.81 11.07
N PHE A 196 -0.15 13.64 10.24
CA PHE A 196 -0.59 14.65 9.28
C PHE A 196 -1.57 15.65 9.91
N LYS A 197 -1.57 16.89 9.40
CA LYS A 197 -2.57 17.92 9.78
C LYS A 197 -3.76 17.76 8.85
N THR A 198 -4.91 17.35 9.40
CA THR A 198 -6.15 17.20 8.65
C THR A 198 -7.34 17.69 9.46
N GLU A 199 -8.35 18.22 8.77
CA GLU A 199 -9.66 18.46 9.36
C GLU A 199 -10.28 17.16 9.86
N PHE A 200 -11.03 17.25 10.97
CA PHE A 200 -11.70 16.12 11.63
C PHE A 200 -10.76 14.96 11.98
N LYS A 201 -9.50 15.26 12.34
CA LYS A 201 -8.46 14.26 12.63
C LYS A 201 -8.92 13.19 13.63
N ILE A 202 -9.55 13.59 14.74
CA ILE A 202 -10.01 12.66 15.80
C ILE A 202 -11.07 11.70 15.24
N MET A 203 -12.04 12.21 14.48
CA MET A 203 -13.08 11.40 13.85
C MET A 203 -12.47 10.40 12.85
N LYS A 204 -11.55 10.84 12.00
CA LYS A 204 -10.85 9.98 11.03
C LYS A 204 -10.02 8.91 11.73
N LEU A 205 -9.27 9.27 12.77
CA LEU A 205 -8.52 8.31 13.58
C LEU A 205 -9.44 7.31 14.27
N GLY A 206 -10.56 7.76 14.84
CA GLY A 206 -11.57 6.88 15.44
C GLY A 206 -12.12 5.88 14.43
N LEU A 207 -12.47 6.33 13.23
CA LEU A 207 -12.96 5.48 12.15
C LEU A 207 -11.93 4.41 11.75
N VAL A 208 -10.69 4.79 11.48
CA VAL A 208 -9.62 3.85 11.09
C VAL A 208 -9.29 2.90 12.23
N THR A 209 -9.25 3.39 13.46
CA THR A 209 -8.98 2.58 14.65
C THR A 209 -10.06 1.50 14.84
N SER A 210 -11.35 1.89 14.74
CA SER A 210 -12.46 0.93 14.80
C SER A 210 -12.35 -0.13 13.72
N ALA A 211 -12.05 0.26 12.48
CA ALA A 211 -11.84 -0.69 11.38
C ALA A 211 -10.68 -1.67 11.68
N ILE A 212 -9.57 -1.18 12.26
CA ILE A 212 -8.44 -2.04 12.65
C ILE A 212 -8.84 -3.03 13.74
N PHE A 213 -9.54 -2.60 14.79
CA PHE A 213 -9.95 -3.51 15.88
C PHE A 213 -10.82 -4.67 15.38
N ILE A 214 -11.69 -4.40 14.41
CA ILE A 214 -12.56 -5.41 13.82
C ILE A 214 -11.79 -6.48 13.02
N THR A 215 -10.59 -6.17 12.51
CA THR A 215 -9.71 -7.17 11.88
C THR A 215 -9.11 -8.18 12.88
N GLN A 216 -9.11 -7.85 14.18
CA GLN A 216 -8.53 -8.64 15.26
C GLN A 216 -7.07 -9.05 15.00
N SER A 217 -6.26 -8.15 14.46
CA SER A 217 -4.83 -8.39 14.22
C SER A 217 -4.00 -7.90 15.41
N ASP A 218 -3.59 -8.81 16.30
CA ASP A 218 -2.84 -8.48 17.52
C ASP A 218 -1.56 -7.69 17.22
N ALA A 219 -0.80 -8.09 16.20
CA ALA A 219 0.44 -7.42 15.80
C ALA A 219 0.19 -5.95 15.42
N VAL A 220 -0.89 -5.67 14.71
CA VAL A 220 -1.24 -4.31 14.29
C VAL A 220 -1.79 -3.49 15.46
N ILE A 221 -2.58 -4.11 16.35
CA ILE A 221 -3.07 -3.45 17.57
C ILE A 221 -1.89 -2.99 18.43
N VAL A 222 -0.88 -3.85 18.64
CA VAL A 222 0.36 -3.47 19.33
C VAL A 222 1.08 -2.35 18.58
N GLY A 223 1.15 -2.42 17.25
CA GLY A 223 1.72 -1.36 16.40
C GLY A 223 1.04 0.01 16.60
N ILE A 224 -0.29 0.05 16.69
CA ILE A 224 -1.04 1.28 17.00
C ILE A 224 -0.65 1.85 18.36
N VAL A 225 -0.57 1.01 19.39
CA VAL A 225 -0.21 1.46 20.74
C VAL A 225 1.18 2.11 20.72
N ILE A 226 2.15 1.49 20.03
CA ILE A 226 3.49 2.06 19.85
C ILE A 226 3.42 3.41 19.12
N LEU A 227 2.67 3.49 18.02
CA LEU A 227 2.52 4.74 17.26
C LEU A 227 1.89 5.86 18.10
N LEU A 228 0.88 5.54 18.91
CA LEU A 228 0.23 6.48 19.83
C LEU A 228 1.20 6.97 20.90
N LEU A 229 2.01 6.08 21.47
CA LEU A 229 3.06 6.45 22.43
C LEU A 229 4.08 7.38 21.78
N LEU A 230 4.58 7.05 20.57
CA LEU A 230 5.49 7.91 19.83
C LEU A 230 4.89 9.30 19.55
N TYR A 231 3.62 9.36 19.18
CA TYR A 231 2.92 10.62 18.99
C TYR A 231 2.79 11.43 20.28
N ALA A 232 2.48 10.77 21.40
CA ALA A 232 2.41 11.41 22.71
C ALA A 232 3.77 11.95 23.16
N PHE A 233 4.85 11.19 22.99
CA PHE A 233 6.21 11.64 23.31
C PHE A 233 6.66 12.81 22.45
N LYS A 234 6.36 12.78 21.14
CA LYS A 234 6.69 13.87 20.22
C LYS A 234 6.01 15.20 20.62
N ASN A 235 4.80 15.15 21.17
CA ASN A 235 4.02 16.33 21.52
C ASN A 235 4.12 16.72 23.01
N ARG A 236 5.03 16.11 23.77
CA ARG A 236 5.29 16.46 25.18
C ARG A 236 6.32 17.59 25.36
N GLY A 237 6.98 18.02 24.28
CA GLY A 237 7.81 19.24 24.23
C GLY A 237 7.12 20.33 23.42
#